data_AF-W1YMJ3-F1
#
_entry.id   AF-W1YMJ3-F1
#
_cell.length_a   1.000
_cell.length_b   1.000
_cell.length_c   1.000
_cell.angle_alpha   90.00
_cell.angle_beta   90.00
_cell.angle_gamma   90.00
#
_symmetry.space_group_name_H-M   'P 1'
#
loop_
_entity.id
_entity.type
_entity.pdbx_description
1 polymer ?
#
loop_
_entity_poly.entity_id
_entity_poly.type
_entity_poly.pdbx_seq_one_letter_code
_entity_poly.pdbx_strand_id
1 'polypeptide(L)' 'MDYVKNPKAIEDKSMQIIYDYVKDLGLTDDEVRVVSRTVHASGDVEYAQLVKMSPDAVQKGIEA' A
#
# COMPACT_ATOMS: atom_id res chain seq x y z
N MET A 1 18.42 19.11 13.50
CA MET A 1 18.16 18.15 12.41
C MET A 1 16.95 18.67 11.66
N ASP A 2 17.02 18.77 10.34
CA ASP A 2 15.90 19.20 9.49
C ASP A 2 15.15 17.97 8.98
N TYR A 3 13.82 17.97 9.10
CA TYR A 3 12.97 16.85 8.69
C TYR A 3 11.55 17.36 8.40
N VAL A 4 10.83 16.63 7.55
CA VAL A 4 9.45 16.97 7.18
C VAL A 4 8.56 16.82 8.42
N LYS A 5 7.82 17.88 8.76
CA LYS A 5 6.88 17.90 9.90
C LYS A 5 5.41 17.83 9.49
N ASN A 6 5.11 17.91 8.19
CA ASN A 6 3.76 17.84 7.68
C ASN A 6 3.34 16.36 7.52
N PRO A 7 2.36 15.86 8.29
CA PRO A 7 1.98 14.44 8.25
C PRO A 7 1.51 13.96 6.88
N LYS A 8 0.72 14.78 6.18
CA LYS A 8 0.23 14.47 4.83
C LYS A 8 1.38 14.32 3.85
N ALA A 9 2.37 15.21 3.91
CA ALA A 9 3.54 15.13 3.05
C ALA A 9 4.41 13.90 3.33
N ILE A 10 4.48 13.47 4.60
CA ILE A 10 5.17 12.23 4.99
C ILE A 10 4.44 11.02 4.42
N GLU A 11 3.12 10.95 4.58
CA GLU A 11 2.31 9.86 4.05
C GLU A 11 2.37 9.80 2.52
N ASP A 12 2.22 10.93 1.83
CA ASP A 12 2.29 11.00 0.37
C ASP A 12 3.65 10.52 -0.14
N LYS A 13 4.74 10.92 0.54
CA LYS A 13 6.08 10.46 0.20
C LYS A 13 6.27 8.97 0.49
N SER A 14 5.70 8.46 1.58
CA SER A 14 5.70 7.03 1.90
C SER A 14 4.98 6.22 0.83
N MET A 15 3.78 6.64 0.40
CA MET A 15 3.03 5.97 -0.66
C MET A 15 3.78 5.98 -1.99
N GLN A 16 4.45 7.10 -2.34
CA GLN A 16 5.29 7.16 -3.54
C GLN A 16 6.44 6.14 -3.50
N ILE A 17 7.09 5.99 -2.34
CA ILE A 17 8.19 5.02 -2.18
C ILE A 17 7.64 3.59 -2.27
N ILE A 18 6.51 3.31 -1.62
CA ILE A 18 5.89 1.97 -1.59
C ILE A 18 5.40 1.55 -2.98
N TYR A 19 4.92 2.49 -3.80
CA TYR A 19 4.38 2.19 -5.13
C TYR A 19 5.35 1.41 -6.02
N ASP A 20 6.65 1.70 -5.93
CA ASP A 20 7.68 0.99 -6.70
C ASP A 20 7.80 -0.50 -6.37
N TYR A 21 7.31 -0.93 -5.20
CA TYR A 21 7.34 -2.33 -4.76
C TYR A 21 6.06 -3.11 -5.12
N VAL A 22 4.99 -2.42 -5.52
CA VAL A 22 3.65 -3.02 -5.72
C VAL A 22 3.14 -2.91 -7.17
N LYS A 23 3.60 -1.93 -7.94
CA LYS A 23 3.06 -1.62 -9.28
C LYS A 23 3.15 -2.77 -10.29
N ASP A 24 4.16 -3.64 -10.15
CA ASP A 24 4.43 -4.74 -11.09
C ASP A 24 3.83 -6.08 -10.63
N LEU A 25 3.01 -6.09 -9.57
CA LEU A 25 2.39 -7.30 -9.01
C LEU A 25 1.14 -7.79 -9.75
N GLY A 26 0.70 -7.08 -10.79
CA GLY A 26 -0.51 -7.43 -11.54
C GLY A 26 -1.82 -7.27 -10.73
N LEU A 27 -1.79 -6.42 -9.71
CA LEU A 27 -2.93 -6.09 -8.85
C LEU A 27 -3.83 -5.03 -9.51
N THR A 28 -5.11 -5.04 -9.15
CA THR A 28 -6.02 -3.92 -9.45
C THR A 28 -5.64 -2.67 -8.65
N ASP A 29 -6.15 -1.49 -9.06
CA ASP A 29 -5.88 -0.23 -8.34
C ASP A 29 -6.29 -0.29 -6.87
N ASP A 30 -7.42 -0.92 -6.55
CA ASP A 30 -7.89 -1.06 -5.16
C ASP A 30 -7.05 -2.04 -4.36
N GLU A 31 -6.60 -3.14 -4.98
CA GLU A 31 -5.66 -4.06 -4.35
C GLU A 31 -4.29 -3.40 -4.11
N VAL A 32 -3.80 -2.58 -5.04
CA VAL A 32 -2.59 -1.77 -4.85
C VAL A 32 -2.73 -0.87 -3.63
N ARG A 33 -3.89 -0.22 -3.44
CA ARG A 33 -4.16 0.62 -2.26
C ARG A 33 -4.15 -0.18 -0.96
N VAL A 34 -4.73 -1.38 -0.96
CA VAL A 34 -4.75 -2.26 0.22
C VAL A 34 -3.33 -2.73 0.56
N VAL A 35 -2.61 -3.30 -0.40
CA VAL A 35 -1.24 -3.82 -0.19
C VAL A 35 -0.28 -2.69 0.22
N SER A 36 -0.39 -1.51 -0.40
CA SER A 36 0.44 -0.35 -0.03
C SER A 36 0.22 0.07 1.43
N ARG A 37 -1.02 0.05 1.91
CA ARG A 37 -1.34 0.36 3.31
C ARG A 37 -0.85 -0.73 4.28
N THR A 38 -0.87 -1.99 3.87
CA THR A 38 -0.26 -3.07 4.65
C THR A 38 1.23 -2.84 4.84
N VAL A 39 1.96 -2.51 3.77
CA VAL A 39 3.40 -2.17 3.83
C VAL A 39 3.66 -0.93 4.67
N HIS A 40 2.83 0.12 4.52
CA HIS A 40 2.98 1.34 5.31
C HIS A 40 2.82 1.10 6.81
N ALA A 41 1.82 0.30 7.19
CA ALA A 41 1.56 -0.02 8.59
C ALA A 41 2.62 -0.95 9.19
N SER A 42 3.17 -1.89 8.41
CA SER A 42 4.23 -2.80 8.89
C SER A 42 5.62 -2.16 8.88
N GLY A 43 5.86 -1.19 7.99
CA GLY A 43 7.20 -0.68 7.70
C GLY A 43 8.08 -1.65 6.91
N ASP A 44 7.49 -2.71 6.35
CA ASP A 44 8.19 -3.79 5.65
C ASP A 44 7.64 -3.99 4.23
N VAL A 45 8.50 -3.69 3.24
CA VAL A 45 8.17 -3.79 1.81
C VAL A 45 8.02 -5.23 1.34
N GLU A 46 8.59 -6.21 2.03
CA GLU A 46 8.51 -7.62 1.64
C GLU A 46 7.09 -8.18 1.79
N TYR A 47 6.25 -7.55 2.62
CA TYR A 47 4.84 -7.92 2.76
C TYR A 47 4.07 -7.82 1.44
N ALA A 48 4.50 -6.97 0.51
CA ALA A 48 3.90 -6.87 -0.82
C ALA A 48 3.84 -8.22 -1.56
N GLN A 49 4.83 -9.10 -1.33
CA GLN A 49 4.91 -10.42 -1.94
C GLN A 49 4.11 -11.50 -1.18
N LEU A 50 3.81 -11.24 0.10
CA LEU A 50 3.19 -12.20 1.01
C LEU A 50 1.66 -12.08 1.05
N VAL A 51 1.12 -10.89 0.79
CA VAL A 51 -0.32 -10.66 0.82
C VAL A 51 -1.01 -11.49 -0.27
N LYS A 52 -2.01 -12.27 0.16
CA LYS A 52 -2.91 -13.02 -0.73
C LYS A 52 -4.34 -12.61 -0.42
N MET A 53 -5.10 -12.39 -1.48
CA MET A 53 -6.51 -12.02 -1.43
C MET A 53 -7.28 -13.05 -2.24
N SER A 54 -8.44 -13.48 -1.75
CA SER A 54 -9.36 -14.27 -2.58
C SER A 54 -9.89 -13.40 -3.72
N PRO A 55 -10.33 -13.99 -4.85
CA PRO A 55 -11.00 -13.23 -5.90
C PRO A 55 -12.10 -12.34 -5.33
N ASP A 56 -12.13 -11.09 -5.80
CA ASP A 56 -13.10 -10.04 -5.42
C ASP A 56 -13.11 -9.66 -3.92
N ALA A 57 -12.11 -10.06 -3.12
CA ALA A 57 -12.09 -9.78 -1.69
C ALA A 57 -12.15 -8.27 -1.40
N VAL A 58 -11.34 -7.48 -2.11
CA VAL A 58 -11.27 -6.02 -1.92
C VAL A 58 -12.58 -5.36 -2.31
N GLN A 59 -13.15 -5.73 -3.45
CA GLN A 59 -14.43 -5.18 -3.92
C GLN A 59 -15.55 -5.47 -2.92
N LYS A 60 -15.69 -6.73 -2.47
CA LYS A 60 -16.71 -7.10 -1.48
C LYS A 60 -16.50 -6.39 -0.14
N GLY A 61 -15.25 -6.12 0.24
CA GLY A 61 -14.93 -5.34 1.43
C GLY A 61 -15.33 -3.87 1.32
N ILE A 62 -15.33 -3.29 0.11
CA ILE A 62 -15.78 -1.92 -0.14
C ILE A 62 -17.32 -1.82 -0.15
N GLU A 63 -18.00 -2.87 -0.62
CA GLU A 63 -19.46 -2.92 -0.76
C GLU A 63 -20.24 -3.29 0.52
N ALA A 64 -19.57 -3.82 1.54
CA ALA A 64 -20.17 -4.29 2.79
C ALA A 64 -20.49 -3.15 3.79
#